data_AF-A0A0G1QV92-F1
#
_entry.id   AF-A0A0G1QV92-F1
#
_cell.length_a   1.000
_cell.length_b   1.000
_cell.length_c   1.000
_cell.angle_alpha   90.00
_cell.angle_beta   90.00
_cell.angle_gamma   90.00
#
_symmetry.space_group_name_H-M   'P 1'
#
loop_
_entity.id
_entity.type
_entity.pdbx_description
1 polymer ?
#
loop_
_entity_poly.entity_id
_entity_poly.type
_entity_poly.pdbx_seq_one_letter_code
_entity_poly.pdbx_strand_id
1 'polypeptide(L)'
;MLDKKIKEKIIKKFAVHENDTGSSEVQIAILTEEIRQLTEHLKTHKKDFSSRRGLLKKVGERRRLLRYLERENPDSFENLVKRLKLKLAKRYEKKEPSVDEILPEEPLIPVVEEEVATE
;
A
#
# COMPACT_ATOMS: atom_id res chain seq x y z
N MET A 1 17.13 3.77 -16.89
CA MET A 1 16.95 2.45 -16.27
C MET A 1 17.33 2.59 -14.81
N LEU A 2 16.62 1.94 -13.88
CA LEU A 2 16.94 2.08 -12.45
C LEU A 2 18.29 1.44 -12.14
N ASP A 3 19.15 2.12 -11.38
CA ASP A 3 20.39 1.52 -10.89
C ASP A 3 20.05 0.31 -10.00
N LYS A 4 20.81 -0.77 -10.16
CA LYS A 4 20.68 -2.01 -9.38
C LYS A 4 20.72 -1.72 -7.88
N LYS A 5 21.59 -0.81 -7.43
CA LYS A 5 21.69 -0.42 -6.01
C LYS A 5 20.41 0.24 -5.49
N ILE A 6 19.77 1.07 -6.31
CA ILE A 6 18.51 1.74 -5.95
C ILE A 6 17.39 0.69 -5.89
N LYS A 7 17.36 -0.22 -6.87
CA LYS A 7 16.37 -1.30 -6.92
C LYS A 7 16.45 -2.20 -5.69
N GLU A 8 17.64 -2.64 -5.31
CA GLU A 8 17.87 -3.46 -4.10
C GLU A 8 17.44 -2.74 -2.82
N LYS A 9 17.73 -1.44 -2.69
CA LYS A 9 17.27 -0.63 -1.55
C LYS A 9 15.74 -0.55 -1.47
N ILE A 10 15.06 -0.46 -2.61
CA ILE A 10 13.59 -0.42 -2.64
C ILE A 10 13.04 -1.79 -2.26
N ILE A 11 13.59 -2.87 -2.82
CA ILE A 11 13.18 -4.25 -2.49
C ILE A 11 13.28 -4.46 -0.98
N LYS A 12 14.44 -4.18 -0.36
CA LYS A 12 14.65 -4.33 1.08
C LYS A 12 13.68 -3.52 1.96
N LYS A 13 13.15 -2.40 1.46
CA LYS A 13 12.23 -1.53 2.22
C LYS A 13 10.78 -1.97 2.16
N PHE A 14 10.38 -2.65 1.09
CA PHE A 14 8.99 -3.00 0.81
C PHE A 14 8.76 -4.51 0.77
N ALA A 15 9.81 -5.32 0.89
CA ALA A 15 9.73 -6.77 0.99
C ALA A 15 8.99 -7.19 2.26
N VAL A 16 8.08 -8.16 2.13
CA VAL A 16 7.38 -8.78 3.26
C VAL A 16 8.27 -9.82 3.95
N HIS A 17 9.11 -10.50 3.18
CA HIS A 17 10.10 -11.46 3.66
C HIS A 17 11.45 -11.27 2.94
N GLU A 18 12.54 -11.82 3.49
CA GLU A 18 13.92 -11.49 3.06
C GLU A 18 14.21 -11.73 1.56
N ASN A 19 13.56 -12.73 0.95
CA ASN A 19 13.70 -13.06 -0.47
C ASN A 19 12.50 -12.63 -1.33
N ASP A 20 11.68 -11.70 -0.83
CA ASP A 20 10.50 -11.24 -1.56
C ASP A 20 10.88 -10.27 -2.68
N THR A 21 10.79 -10.77 -3.91
CA THR A 21 11.01 -9.99 -5.12
C THR A 21 9.75 -9.86 -5.97
N GLY A 22 8.72 -10.62 -5.63
CA GLY A 22 7.54 -10.85 -6.45
C GLY A 22 6.27 -10.22 -5.90
N SER A 23 6.24 -9.82 -4.63
CA SER A 23 5.05 -9.21 -4.04
C SER A 23 4.59 -7.96 -4.79
N SER A 24 3.27 -7.76 -4.74
CA SER A 24 2.64 -6.59 -5.35
C SER A 24 3.19 -5.29 -4.73
N GLU A 25 3.51 -5.29 -3.43
CA GLU A 25 4.07 -4.10 -2.75
C GLU A 25 5.44 -3.71 -3.32
N VAL A 26 6.35 -4.66 -3.46
CA VAL A 26 7.70 -4.42 -4.02
C VAL A 26 7.60 -3.95 -5.47
N GLN A 27 6.78 -4.59 -6.30
CA GLN A 27 6.60 -4.20 -7.70
C GLN A 27 6.03 -2.77 -7.83
N ILE A 28 5.00 -2.43 -7.04
CA ILE A 28 4.40 -1.09 -7.03
C ILE A 28 5.43 -0.03 -6.61
N ALA A 29 6.28 -0.33 -5.62
CA ALA A 29 7.31 0.59 -5.16
C ALA A 29 8.37 0.85 -6.26
N ILE A 30 8.83 -0.21 -6.94
CA ILE A 30 9.78 -0.09 -8.07
C ILE A 30 9.17 0.73 -9.21
N LEU A 31 7.96 0.38 -9.65
CA LEU A 31 7.26 1.11 -10.72
C LEU A 31 7.07 2.58 -10.37
N THR A 32 6.80 2.89 -9.10
CA THR A 32 6.63 4.27 -8.64
C THR A 32 7.91 5.09 -8.77
N GLU A 33 9.06 4.53 -8.41
CA GLU A 33 10.35 5.21 -8.58
C GLU A 33 10.72 5.38 -10.06
N GLU A 34 10.48 4.34 -10.88
CA GLU A 34 10.73 4.44 -12.33
C GLU A 34 9.84 5.49 -13.01
N ILE A 35 8.57 5.57 -12.62
CA ILE A 35 7.63 6.60 -13.07
C ILE A 35 8.14 7.98 -12.68
N ARG A 36 8.66 8.14 -11.44
CA ARG A 36 9.21 9.42 -10.97
C ARG A 36 10.39 9.86 -11.83
N GLN A 37 11.36 8.99 -12.06
CA GLN A 37 12.54 9.30 -12.89
C GLN A 37 12.18 9.60 -14.35
N LEU A 38 11.28 8.81 -14.95
CA LEU A 38 10.80 9.06 -16.31
C LEU A 38 10.03 10.37 -16.41
N THR A 39 9.23 10.71 -15.39
CA THR A 39 8.49 11.98 -15.36
C THR A 39 9.45 13.16 -15.34
N GLU A 40 10.55 13.07 -14.57
CA GLU A 40 11.59 14.11 -14.53
C GLU A 40 12.33 14.24 -15.86
N HIS A 41 12.71 13.13 -16.48
CA HIS A 41 13.31 13.11 -17.82
C HIS A 41 12.39 13.75 -18.88
N LEU A 42 11.09 13.47 -18.84
CA LEU A 42 10.14 14.04 -19.82
C LEU A 42 9.86 15.54 -19.60
N LYS A 43 10.20 16.12 -18.44
CA LYS A 43 10.10 17.57 -18.23
C LYS A 43 11.10 18.32 -19.10
N THR A 44 12.32 17.80 -19.23
CA THR A 44 13.35 18.36 -20.11
C THR A 44 13.12 17.94 -21.57
N HIS A 45 12.75 16.68 -21.82
CA HIS A 45 12.55 16.14 -23.16
C HIS A 45 11.07 16.06 -23.58
N LYS A 46 10.45 17.22 -23.79
CA LYS A 46 9.00 17.32 -24.06
C LYS A 46 8.53 16.57 -25.33
N LYS A 47 9.43 16.43 -26.33
CA LYS A 47 9.15 15.80 -27.64
C LYS A 47 9.41 14.29 -27.66
N ASP A 48 9.85 13.68 -26.56
CA ASP A 48 10.03 12.23 -26.51
C ASP A 48 8.69 11.50 -26.27
N PHE A 49 8.01 11.19 -27.38
CA PHE A 49 6.72 10.50 -27.36
C PHE A 49 6.85 9.00 -27.08
N SER A 50 7.98 8.38 -27.46
CA SER A 50 8.25 6.96 -27.24
C SER A 50 8.40 6.65 -25.76
N SER A 51 9.18 7.46 -25.03
CA SER A 51 9.31 7.34 -23.58
C SER A 51 8.00 7.67 -22.85
N ARG A 52 7.22 8.64 -23.36
CA ARG A 52 5.87 8.93 -22.82
C ARG A 52 4.93 7.74 -22.94
N ARG A 53 4.97 7.01 -24.07
CA ARG A 53 4.19 5.77 -24.23
C ARG A 53 4.64 4.70 -23.23
N GLY A 54 5.95 4.56 -23.01
CA GLY A 54 6.50 3.66 -21.98
C GLY A 54 6.03 4.04 -20.57
N LEU A 55 6.03 5.33 -20.25
CA LEU A 55 5.51 5.86 -18.99
C LEU A 55 4.04 5.49 -18.77
N LEU A 56 3.19 5.69 -19.79
CA LEU A 56 1.77 5.34 -19.70
C LEU A 56 1.53 3.85 -19.44
N LYS A 57 2.34 2.98 -20.06
CA LYS A 57 2.29 1.53 -19.79
C LYS A 57 2.60 1.23 -18.32
N LYS A 58 3.68 1.80 -17.76
CA LYS A 58 4.06 1.62 -16.35
C LYS A 58 2.99 2.15 -15.38
N VAL A 59 2.37 3.28 -15.70
CA VAL A 59 1.26 3.83 -14.91
C VAL A 59 0.05 2.89 -14.93
N GLY A 60 -0.28 2.31 -16.08
CA GLY A 60 -1.36 1.34 -16.23
C GLY A 60 -1.12 0.04 -15.45
N GLU A 61 0.09 -0.49 -15.53
CA GLU A 61 0.53 -1.68 -14.80
C GLU A 61 0.45 -1.45 -13.28
N ARG A 62 1.02 -0.35 -12.78
CA ARG A 62 0.91 0.01 -11.35
C ARG A 62 -0.53 0.13 -10.89
N ARG A 63 -1.42 0.71 -11.72
CA ARG A 63 -2.86 0.81 -11.40
C ARG A 63 -3.53 -0.55 -11.33
N ARG A 64 -3.12 -1.51 -12.16
CA ARG A 64 -3.62 -2.89 -12.11
C ARG A 64 -3.19 -3.58 -10.81
N LEU A 65 -1.91 -3.48 -10.45
CA LEU A 65 -1.37 -4.06 -9.22
C LEU A 65 -2.02 -3.46 -7.97
N LEU A 66 -2.20 -2.13 -7.94
CA LEU A 66 -2.89 -1.46 -6.82
C LEU A 66 -4.31 -1.97 -6.61
N ARG A 67 -5.09 -2.17 -7.70
CA ARG A 67 -6.44 -2.75 -7.61
C ARG A 67 -6.45 -4.21 -7.19
N TYR A 68 -5.41 -4.96 -7.55
CA TYR A 68 -5.26 -6.34 -7.09
C TYR A 68 -4.99 -6.37 -5.58
N LEU A 69 -4.02 -5.57 -5.12
CA LEU A 69 -3.67 -5.48 -3.71
C LEU A 69 -4.85 -4.99 -2.86
N GLU A 70 -5.61 -4.00 -3.33
CA GLU A 70 -6.83 -3.52 -2.66
C GLU A 70 -7.89 -4.63 -2.45
N ARG A 71 -8.02 -5.55 -3.41
CA ARG A 71 -9.00 -6.65 -3.34
C ARG A 71 -8.55 -7.80 -2.44
N GLU A 72 -7.25 -8.09 -2.43
CA GLU A 72 -6.65 -9.19 -1.66
C GLU A 72 -6.39 -8.79 -0.21
N ASN A 73 -5.75 -7.65 -0.01
CA ASN A 73 -5.32 -7.19 1.29
C ASN A 73 -5.47 -5.65 1.40
N PRO A 74 -6.64 -5.17 1.86
CA PRO A 74 -6.91 -3.74 1.97
C PRO A 74 -5.96 -3.03 2.96
N ASP A 75 -5.53 -3.71 4.02
CA ASP A 75 -4.63 -3.14 5.03
C ASP A 75 -3.23 -2.89 4.46
N SER A 76 -2.68 -3.89 3.74
CA SER A 76 -1.41 -3.74 2.99
C SER A 76 -1.52 -2.62 1.95
N PHE A 77 -2.64 -2.54 1.24
CA PHE A 77 -2.88 -1.48 0.27
C PHE A 77 -2.85 -0.09 0.92
N GLU A 78 -3.55 0.10 2.04
CA GLU A 78 -3.60 1.38 2.73
C GLU A 78 -2.23 1.80 3.25
N ASN A 79 -1.51 0.85 3.89
CA ASN A 79 -0.15 1.05 4.36
C ASN A 79 0.81 1.43 3.22
N LEU A 80 0.72 0.74 2.08
CA LEU A 80 1.56 1.00 0.92
C LEU A 80 1.26 2.37 0.31
N VAL A 81 -0.01 2.74 0.17
CA VAL A 81 -0.44 4.02 -0.39
C VAL A 81 -0.01 5.19 0.50
N LYS A 82 -0.11 5.04 1.82
CA LYS A 82 0.41 6.01 2.81
C LYS A 82 1.93 6.15 2.69
N ARG A 83 2.67 5.04 2.68
CA ARG A 83 4.14 5.03 2.56
C ARG A 83 4.63 5.68 1.26
N LEU A 84 3.97 5.39 0.13
CA LEU A 84 4.32 5.92 -1.19
C LEU A 84 3.71 7.30 -1.49
N LYS A 85 2.91 7.86 -0.57
CA LYS A 85 2.22 9.16 -0.71
C LYS A 85 1.47 9.29 -2.04
N LEU A 86 0.80 8.23 -2.47
CA LEU A 86 0.08 8.21 -3.74
C LEU A 86 -1.24 8.98 -3.63
N LYS A 87 -1.62 9.73 -4.68
CA LYS A 87 -2.84 10.58 -4.68
C LYS A 87 -4.16 9.84 -4.39
N LEU A 88 -4.19 8.51 -4.48
CA LEU A 88 -5.36 7.68 -4.14
C LEU A 88 -5.65 7.61 -2.63
N ALA A 89 -4.69 7.96 -1.76
CA ALA A 89 -4.84 7.94 -0.30
C ALA A 89 -6.11 8.69 0.18
N LYS A 90 -6.41 9.82 -0.45
CA LYS A 90 -7.54 10.70 -0.10
C LYS A 90 -8.93 10.04 -0.23
N ARG A 91 -9.03 8.88 -0.91
CA ARG A 91 -10.30 8.13 -0.99
C ARG A 91 -10.56 7.26 0.24
N TYR A 92 -9.51 6.85 0.95
CA TYR A 92 -9.61 5.95 2.11
C TYR A 92 -9.63 6.74 3.43
N GLU A 93 -8.98 7.91 3.49
CA GLU A 93 -9.10 8.84 4.63
C GLU A 93 -10.55 9.31 4.87
N LYS A 94 -11.43 9.23 3.86
CA LYS A 94 -12.87 9.56 3.99
C LYS A 94 -13.72 8.39 4.49
N LYS A 95 -13.13 7.22 4.70
CA LYS A 95 -13.80 6.04 5.24
C LYS A 95 -13.48 5.97 6.75
N GLU A 96 -13.71 7.06 7.47
CA GLU A 96 -13.97 6.91 8.90
C GLU A 96 -15.26 6.10 9.01
N PRO A 97 -15.34 5.04 9.84
CA PRO A 97 -16.63 4.47 10.17
C PRO A 97 -17.46 5.62 10.75
N SER A 98 -18.65 5.87 10.19
CA SER A 98 -19.65 6.67 10.89
C SER A 98 -19.83 6.03 12.27
N VAL A 99 -19.66 6.83 13.31
CA VAL A 99 -19.68 6.46 14.74
C VAL A 99 -20.93 5.64 15.12
N ASP A 100 -21.95 5.65 14.28
CA ASP A 100 -23.23 4.95 14.44
C ASP A 100 -23.18 3.42 14.22
N GLU A 101 -22.08 2.85 13.69
CA GLU A 101 -21.91 1.38 13.56
C GLU A 101 -21.11 0.73 14.71
N ILE A 102 -20.76 1.51 15.75
CA ILE A 102 -20.26 0.97 17.01
C ILE A 102 -21.46 0.32 17.72
N LEU A 103 -21.66 -0.98 17.51
CA LEU A 103 -22.44 -1.78 18.46
C LEU A 103 -21.75 -1.63 19.83
N PRO A 104 -22.42 -1.09 20.86
CA PRO A 104 -21.82 -1.01 22.18
C PRO A 104 -21.56 -2.43 22.67
N GLU A 105 -20.32 -2.69 23.07
CA GLU A 105 -19.94 -3.91 23.80
C GLU A 105 -20.88 -4.05 25.01
N GLU A 106 -21.67 -5.13 25.06
CA GLU A 106 -22.26 -5.53 26.33
C GLU A 106 -21.13 -6.01 27.25
N PRO A 107 -20.95 -5.43 28.44
CA PRO A 107 -19.98 -5.91 29.39
C PRO A 107 -20.49 -7.23 30.00
N LEU A 108 -19.83 -8.35 29.70
CA LEU A 108 -19.95 -9.53 30.55
C LEU A 108 -19.27 -9.22 31.89
N ILE A 109 -20.11 -9.01 32.90
CA ILE A 109 -19.80 -8.86 34.32
C ILE A 109 -18.71 -9.87 34.74
N PRO A 110 -17.75 -9.49 35.60
CA PRO A 110 -16.58 -10.28 35.92
C PRO A 110 -16.93 -11.60 36.64
N VAL A 111 -16.19 -12.64 36.30
CA VAL A 111 -16.10 -13.88 37.09
C VAL A 111 -15.48 -13.51 38.44
N VAL A 112 -16.25 -13.61 39.51
CA VAL A 112 -15.73 -13.64 40.88
C VAL A 112 -16.13 -15.01 41.45
N GLU A 113 -15.14 -15.90 41.52
CA GLU A 113 -15.21 -17.06 42.41
C GLU A 113 -14.94 -16.54 43.83
N GLU A 114 -15.89 -16.72 44.75
CA GLU A 114 -15.59 -16.74 46.19
C GLU A 114 -16.44 -17.81 46.89
N GLU A 115 -15.71 -18.87 47.20
CA GLU A 115 -15.85 -19.92 48.20
C GLU A 115 -16.81 -19.76 49.41
N VAL A 116 -17.44 -20.92 49.73
CA VAL A 116 -17.51 -21.56 51.07
C VAL A 116 -18.70 -21.29 52.02
N ALA A 117 -19.19 -22.44 52.55
CA ALA A 117 -19.77 -22.72 53.87
C ALA A 117 -21.30 -22.96 54.02
N THR A 118 -21.63 -24.25 54.22
CA THR A 118 -22.46 -24.84 55.31
C THR A 118 -23.87 -24.31 55.61
N GLU A 119 -24.87 -25.19 55.49
CA GLU A 119 -25.60 -25.83 56.62
C GLU A 119 -26.22 -27.17 56.17
#